data_AF-A0A540M196-F1
#
_entry.id   AF-A0A540M196-F1
#
_cell.length_a   1.000
_cell.length_b   1.000
_cell.length_c   1.000
_cell.angle_alpha   90.00
_cell.angle_beta   90.00
_cell.angle_gamma   90.00
#
_symmetry.space_group_name_H-M   'P 1'
#
loop_
_entity.id
_entity.type
_entity.pdbx_description
1 polymer ?
#
loop_
_entity_poly.entity_id
_entity_poly.type
_entity_poly.pdbx_seq_one_letter_code
_entity_poly.pdbx_strand_id
1 'polypeptide(L)'
;MAATAAVATLLLTSFFFAALHVSSNPDTKPILSFKATSDSSNKLTTWNSTSVDPCTWTGVSCTNNRVSRLVLEKLDLRGSFQPLTALTELRVLSLKLNRLSGPIPDLSNFTALKLLFLSYNEFSGDFPASVSSLFRLYRLDLSYNNLSGEIPATVNHLNHLLTLRLEANRFSGSMSGLTLPNLQDLNVFANRLTGEIPKSFSTFPITVFAQNSGLCGSPMQSCKGTPNDPTRPGSDGAITSPVMPAANPTVVASSPSSLPGNSALNKSGNPHRSGSAKMSLEALIAIILGDALVLVLVSLLLLLLLAEFQRQNAAGQGRLEASRN
;
A
#
# COMPACT_ATOMS: atom_id res chain seq x y z
N MET A 1 -44.68 31.91 25.41
CA MET A 1 -43.43 31.57 26.13
C MET A 1 -43.08 30.08 26.12
N ALA A 2 -44.04 29.14 26.13
CA ALA A 2 -43.72 27.71 26.08
C ALA A 2 -43.16 27.22 24.72
N ALA A 3 -43.63 27.77 23.60
CA ALA A 3 -43.20 27.37 22.25
C ALA A 3 -41.75 27.77 21.93
N THR A 4 -41.27 28.90 22.45
CA THR A 4 -39.90 29.40 22.24
C THR A 4 -38.85 28.61 23.03
N ALA A 5 -39.22 28.10 24.21
CA ALA A 5 -38.35 27.24 25.02
C ALA A 5 -38.14 25.86 24.38
N ALA A 6 -39.18 25.28 23.77
CA ALA A 6 -39.11 23.99 23.07
C ALA A 6 -38.25 24.02 21.80
N VAL A 7 -38.27 25.14 21.05
CA VAL A 7 -37.43 25.32 19.87
C VAL A 7 -35.95 25.51 20.26
N ALA A 8 -35.68 26.22 21.36
CA ALA A 8 -34.33 26.38 21.87
C ALA A 8 -33.72 25.05 22.37
N THR A 9 -34.48 24.19 23.06
CA THR A 9 -34.02 22.84 23.46
C THR A 9 -33.84 21.88 22.29
N LEU A 10 -34.65 21.98 21.22
CA LEU A 10 -34.44 21.20 20.00
C LEU A 10 -33.17 21.62 19.23
N LEU A 11 -32.88 22.92 19.20
CA LEU A 11 -31.67 23.45 18.56
C LEU A 11 -30.41 23.18 19.39
N LEU A 12 -30.49 23.23 20.72
CA LEU A 12 -29.38 22.88 21.60
C LEU A 12 -29.06 21.38 21.58
N THR A 13 -30.07 20.51 21.51
CA THR A 13 -29.86 19.06 21.37
C THR A 13 -29.33 18.69 19.97
N SER A 14 -29.75 19.39 18.90
CA SER A 14 -29.18 19.19 17.57
C SER A 14 -27.74 19.72 17.46
N PHE A 15 -27.39 20.81 18.15
CA PHE A 15 -26.01 21.30 18.22
C PHE A 15 -25.10 20.42 19.08
N PHE A 16 -25.61 19.84 20.18
CA PHE A 16 -24.88 18.86 21.00
C PHE A 16 -24.66 17.52 20.25
N PHE A 17 -25.64 17.08 19.45
CA PHE A 17 -25.46 15.92 18.56
C PHE A 17 -24.54 16.21 17.37
N ALA A 18 -24.48 17.46 16.90
CA ALA A 18 -23.52 17.88 15.87
C ALA A 18 -22.07 17.96 16.41
N ALA A 19 -21.89 18.29 17.69
CA ALA A 19 -20.57 18.39 18.34
C ALA A 19 -19.95 17.02 18.73
N LEU A 20 -20.70 15.93 18.63
CA LEU A 20 -20.21 14.55 18.84
C LEU A 20 -20.20 13.74 17.53
N HIS A 21 -19.88 14.38 16.40
CA HIS A 21 -19.36 13.60 15.27
C HIS A 21 -17.90 13.22 15.59
N VAL A 22 -17.71 12.05 16.20
CA VAL A 22 -16.44 11.31 16.01
C VAL A 22 -16.24 11.25 14.50
N SER A 23 -15.22 11.94 13.98
CA SER A 23 -14.99 12.02 12.55
C SER A 23 -14.74 10.61 12.03
N SER A 24 -15.77 9.99 11.47
CA SER A 24 -15.68 8.63 10.96
C SER A 24 -14.62 8.61 9.87
N ASN A 25 -13.65 7.72 10.01
CA ASN A 25 -12.58 7.63 9.04
C ASN A 25 -13.17 7.16 7.69
N PRO A 26 -13.01 7.92 6.60
CA PRO A 26 -13.62 7.60 5.31
C PRO A 26 -13.14 6.27 4.72
N ASP A 27 -11.97 5.79 5.17
CA ASP A 27 -11.34 4.58 4.68
C ASP A 27 -11.85 3.30 5.38
N THR A 28 -12.72 3.43 6.39
CA THR A 28 -13.28 2.29 7.15
C THR A 28 -14.04 1.30 6.27
N LYS A 29 -14.94 1.80 5.42
CA LYS A 29 -15.81 0.96 4.58
C LYS A 29 -15.02 0.13 3.56
N PRO A 30 -14.10 0.71 2.76
CA PRO A 30 -13.18 -0.05 1.90
C PRO A 30 -12.45 -1.18 2.61
N ILE A 31 -11.93 -0.91 3.80
CA ILE A 31 -11.12 -1.86 4.57
C ILE A 31 -11.97 -3.02 5.12
N LEU A 32 -13.17 -2.73 5.64
CA LEU A 32 -14.10 -3.78 6.06
C LEU A 32 -14.61 -4.61 4.88
N SER A 33 -14.83 -4.00 3.72
CA SER A 33 -15.18 -4.72 2.50
C SER A 33 -14.08 -5.68 2.08
N PHE A 34 -12.81 -5.28 2.16
CA PHE A 34 -11.67 -6.17 1.91
C PHE A 34 -11.63 -7.33 2.91
N LYS A 35 -11.77 -7.05 4.22
CA LYS A 35 -11.81 -8.11 5.23
C LYS A 35 -12.90 -9.15 4.95
N ALA A 36 -14.12 -8.70 4.64
CA ALA A 36 -15.26 -9.58 4.41
C ALA A 36 -15.00 -10.59 3.28
N THR A 37 -14.24 -10.20 2.26
CA THR A 37 -13.95 -11.05 1.09
C THR A 37 -12.66 -11.85 1.22
N SER A 38 -11.70 -11.36 2.00
CA SER A 38 -10.31 -11.84 1.93
C SER A 38 -9.84 -12.59 3.17
N ASP A 39 -10.47 -12.38 4.33
CA ASP A 39 -10.04 -12.92 5.62
C ASP A 39 -10.80 -14.19 6.04
N SER A 40 -10.80 -15.20 5.18
CA SER A 40 -11.47 -16.49 5.46
C SER A 40 -10.92 -17.22 6.70
N SER A 41 -9.66 -16.94 7.06
CA SER A 41 -8.96 -17.53 8.22
C SER A 41 -9.08 -16.69 9.51
N ASN A 42 -9.91 -15.64 9.49
CA ASN A 42 -10.18 -14.71 10.59
C ASN A 42 -8.91 -14.22 11.32
N LYS A 43 -7.89 -13.83 10.55
CA LYS A 43 -6.61 -13.33 11.06
C LYS A 43 -6.63 -11.84 11.36
N LEU A 44 -7.52 -11.06 10.72
CA LEU A 44 -7.67 -9.63 10.97
C LEU A 44 -8.63 -9.37 12.14
N THR A 45 -8.33 -9.90 13.32
CA THR A 45 -9.27 -9.89 14.47
C THR A 45 -9.55 -8.50 15.04
N THR A 46 -8.61 -7.56 14.89
CA THR A 46 -8.75 -6.18 15.37
C THR A 46 -9.60 -5.31 14.45
N TRP A 47 -9.85 -5.76 13.22
CA TRP A 47 -10.64 -5.05 12.23
C TRP A 47 -12.12 -5.34 12.45
N ASN A 48 -12.78 -4.52 13.27
CA ASN A 48 -14.17 -4.70 13.62
C ASN A 48 -14.95 -3.39 13.49
N SER A 49 -16.25 -3.51 13.31
CA SER A 49 -17.15 -2.35 13.21
C SER A 49 -17.39 -1.64 14.55
N THR A 50 -16.91 -2.22 15.65
CA THR A 50 -17.10 -1.68 17.01
C THR A 50 -16.00 -0.70 17.43
N SER A 51 -14.79 -0.81 16.88
CA SER A 51 -13.76 0.21 16.97
C SER A 51 -13.98 1.21 15.83
N VAL A 52 -14.40 2.43 16.19
CA VAL A 52 -14.84 3.47 15.26
C VAL A 52 -13.72 3.98 14.34
N ASP A 53 -12.45 3.66 14.66
CA ASP A 53 -11.28 4.18 13.95
C ASP A 53 -10.33 3.07 13.43
N PRO A 54 -10.22 2.89 12.09
CA PRO A 54 -9.29 1.93 11.49
C PRO A 54 -7.82 2.25 11.79
N CYS A 55 -7.48 3.46 12.23
CA CYS A 55 -6.12 3.81 12.60
C CYS A 55 -5.62 3.06 13.86
N THR A 56 -6.52 2.41 14.60
CA THR A 56 -6.19 1.55 15.74
C THR A 56 -5.97 0.08 15.34
N TRP A 57 -6.26 -0.28 14.09
CA TRP A 57 -6.21 -1.66 13.63
C TRP A 57 -4.80 -2.16 13.39
N THR A 58 -4.60 -3.45 13.66
CA THR A 58 -3.31 -4.11 13.38
C THR A 58 -3.00 -4.00 11.90
N GLY A 59 -1.79 -3.53 11.59
CA GLY A 59 -1.32 -3.36 10.21
C GLY A 59 -1.78 -2.07 9.53
N VAL A 60 -2.58 -1.23 10.19
CA VAL A 60 -3.05 0.05 9.66
C VAL A 60 -2.28 1.20 10.32
N SER A 61 -1.92 2.22 9.55
CA SER A 61 -1.47 3.50 10.09
C SER A 61 -2.04 4.64 9.27
N CYS A 62 -2.34 5.75 9.95
CA CYS A 62 -3.01 6.88 9.34
C CYS A 62 -2.17 8.16 9.37
N THR A 63 -2.52 9.08 8.49
CA THR A 63 -2.05 10.45 8.46
C THR A 63 -3.25 11.34 8.15
N ASN A 64 -3.51 12.36 8.97
CA ASN A 64 -4.65 13.27 8.78
C ASN A 64 -6.00 12.52 8.65
N ASN A 65 -6.26 11.54 9.52
CA ASN A 65 -7.48 10.70 9.50
C ASN A 65 -7.68 9.91 8.19
N ARG A 66 -6.62 9.65 7.44
CA ARG A 66 -6.62 8.84 6.21
C ARG A 66 -5.59 7.74 6.31
N VAL A 67 -5.90 6.55 5.82
CA VAL A 67 -5.02 5.39 5.86
C VAL A 67 -3.85 5.62 4.91
N SER A 68 -2.66 5.75 5.47
CA SER A 68 -1.43 6.07 4.74
C SER A 68 -0.46 4.90 4.65
N ARG A 69 -0.62 3.88 5.52
CA ARG A 69 0.16 2.65 5.49
C ARG A 69 -0.73 1.47 5.83
N LEU A 70 -0.65 0.43 5.00
CA LEU A 70 -1.33 -0.84 5.20
C LEU A 70 -0.33 -1.97 5.01
N VAL A 71 -0.06 -2.74 6.07
CA VAL A 71 0.90 -3.84 6.10
C VAL A 71 0.23 -5.10 6.65
N LEU A 72 -0.10 -6.02 5.75
CA LEU A 72 -0.86 -7.24 6.02
C LEU A 72 -0.12 -8.43 5.42
N GLU A 73 0.94 -8.87 6.08
CA GLU A 73 1.83 -9.91 5.58
C GLU A 73 1.62 -11.23 6.32
N LYS A 74 1.68 -12.36 5.62
CA LYS A 74 1.61 -13.71 6.23
C LYS A 74 0.30 -13.96 7.00
N LEU A 75 -0.83 -13.58 6.41
CA LEU A 75 -2.16 -13.70 7.03
C LEU A 75 -3.09 -14.67 6.31
N ASP A 76 -2.60 -15.40 5.30
CA ASP A 76 -3.41 -16.33 4.49
C ASP A 76 -4.63 -15.63 3.84
N LEU A 77 -4.50 -14.33 3.55
CA LEU A 77 -5.55 -13.55 2.88
C LEU A 77 -5.73 -14.03 1.44
N ARG A 78 -6.98 -14.09 0.98
CA ARG A 78 -7.37 -14.64 -0.34
C ARG A 78 -8.16 -13.66 -1.19
N GLY A 79 -8.33 -14.03 -2.45
CA GLY A 79 -9.13 -13.28 -3.43
C GLY A 79 -8.45 -11.98 -3.86
N SER A 80 -9.25 -10.99 -4.23
CA SER A 80 -8.75 -9.70 -4.74
C SER A 80 -8.68 -8.64 -3.65
N PHE A 81 -7.75 -7.71 -3.78
CA PHE A 81 -7.66 -6.52 -2.94
C PHE A 81 -8.33 -5.29 -3.54
N GLN A 82 -9.17 -5.45 -4.58
CA GLN A 82 -9.89 -4.35 -5.24
C GLN A 82 -10.54 -3.36 -4.25
N PRO A 83 -11.22 -3.76 -3.16
CA PRO A 83 -11.84 -2.79 -2.27
C PRO A 83 -10.85 -1.76 -1.69
N LEU A 84 -9.57 -2.13 -1.55
CA LEU A 84 -8.52 -1.24 -1.04
C LEU A 84 -8.14 -0.14 -2.04
N THR A 85 -8.52 -0.23 -3.32
CA THR A 85 -8.20 0.81 -4.34
C THR A 85 -8.93 2.14 -4.08
N ALA A 86 -9.86 2.18 -3.13
CA ALA A 86 -10.47 3.41 -2.64
C ALA A 86 -9.59 4.20 -1.65
N LEU A 87 -8.47 3.63 -1.17
CA LEU A 87 -7.56 4.27 -0.22
C LEU A 87 -6.62 5.27 -0.90
N THR A 88 -7.12 6.47 -1.22
CA THR A 88 -6.41 7.45 -2.06
C THR A 88 -5.13 8.04 -1.45
N GLU A 89 -5.03 8.06 -0.11
CA GLU A 89 -3.87 8.62 0.61
C GLU A 89 -2.81 7.56 0.95
N LEU A 90 -2.97 6.34 0.44
CA LEU A 90 -2.08 5.23 0.74
C LEU A 90 -0.68 5.51 0.18
N ARG A 91 0.32 5.48 1.06
CA ARG A 91 1.74 5.67 0.73
C ARG A 91 2.50 4.36 0.72
N VAL A 92 2.05 3.39 1.52
CA VAL A 92 2.65 2.05 1.62
C VAL A 92 1.56 1.00 1.64
N LEU A 93 1.63 0.07 0.70
CA LEU A 93 0.81 -1.14 0.67
C LEU A 93 1.73 -2.36 0.66
N SER A 94 1.63 -3.19 1.69
CA SER A 94 2.27 -4.50 1.73
C SER A 94 1.26 -5.60 2.01
N LEU A 95 1.14 -6.51 1.05
CA LEU A 95 0.28 -7.69 1.10
C LEU A 95 1.10 -8.97 0.87
N LYS A 96 2.41 -8.94 1.17
CA LYS A 96 3.33 -10.04 0.90
C LYS A 96 2.94 -11.33 1.61
N LEU A 97 3.34 -12.47 1.05
CA LEU A 97 3.20 -13.78 1.69
C LEU A 97 1.75 -14.11 2.06
N ASN A 98 0.81 -13.83 1.16
CA ASN A 98 -0.59 -14.23 1.29
C ASN A 98 -0.97 -15.19 0.15
N ARG A 99 -2.26 -15.42 -0.05
CA ARG A 99 -2.82 -16.23 -1.14
C ARG A 99 -3.81 -15.41 -1.96
N LEU A 100 -3.52 -14.11 -2.11
CA LEU A 100 -4.31 -13.22 -2.95
C LEU A 100 -4.15 -13.65 -4.41
N SER A 101 -5.22 -13.59 -5.18
CA SER A 101 -5.27 -14.19 -6.52
C SER A 101 -6.10 -13.37 -7.50
N GLY A 102 -6.02 -13.76 -8.77
CA GLY A 102 -6.63 -13.02 -9.87
C GLY A 102 -5.79 -11.82 -10.32
N PRO A 103 -6.34 -10.95 -11.19
CA PRO A 103 -5.63 -9.79 -11.68
C PRO A 103 -5.40 -8.75 -10.59
N ILE A 104 -4.25 -8.06 -10.68
CA ILE A 104 -4.01 -6.86 -9.91
C ILE A 104 -5.04 -5.79 -10.38
N PRO A 105 -5.89 -5.26 -9.49
CA PRO A 105 -6.91 -4.29 -9.84
C PRO A 105 -6.30 -2.95 -10.31
N ASP A 106 -7.12 -2.07 -10.86
CA ASP A 106 -6.68 -0.73 -11.23
C ASP A 106 -6.16 0.05 -10.01
N LEU A 107 -4.91 0.50 -10.11
CA LEU A 107 -4.18 1.21 -9.07
C LEU A 107 -4.18 2.74 -9.28
N SER A 108 -4.86 3.25 -10.32
CA SER A 108 -4.84 4.67 -10.71
C SER A 108 -5.16 5.65 -9.57
N ASN A 109 -5.96 5.24 -8.60
CA ASN A 109 -6.31 6.03 -7.42
C ASN A 109 -5.19 6.17 -6.38
N PHE A 110 -4.15 5.34 -6.44
CA PHE A 110 -3.03 5.32 -5.48
C PHE A 110 -1.96 6.38 -5.79
N THR A 111 -2.36 7.60 -6.13
CA THR A 111 -1.47 8.69 -6.57
C THR A 111 -0.43 9.10 -5.50
N ALA A 112 -0.67 8.81 -4.23
CA ALA A 112 0.27 9.06 -3.12
C ALA A 112 1.24 7.89 -2.85
N LEU A 113 1.10 6.76 -3.55
CA LEU A 113 1.80 5.51 -3.24
C LEU A 113 3.29 5.60 -3.55
N LYS A 114 4.09 5.15 -2.58
CA LYS A 114 5.55 5.14 -2.64
C LYS A 114 6.09 3.71 -2.67
N LEU A 115 5.47 2.80 -1.94
CA LEU A 115 5.93 1.42 -1.79
C LEU A 115 4.77 0.47 -2.04
N LEU A 116 4.92 -0.40 -3.04
CA LEU A 116 3.96 -1.44 -3.36
C LEU A 116 4.63 -2.82 -3.31
N PHE A 117 4.13 -3.66 -2.42
CA PHE A 117 4.71 -4.95 -2.10
C PHE A 117 3.65 -6.04 -2.17
N LEU A 118 3.65 -6.81 -3.27
CA LEU A 118 2.66 -7.84 -3.58
C LEU A 118 3.29 -9.24 -3.75
N SER A 119 4.55 -9.40 -3.36
CA SER A 119 5.30 -10.63 -3.59
C SER A 119 4.81 -11.84 -2.80
N TYR A 120 5.08 -13.03 -3.34
CA TYR A 120 4.61 -14.30 -2.77
C TYR A 120 3.09 -14.32 -2.58
N ASN A 121 2.38 -14.20 -3.70
CA ASN A 121 0.93 -14.35 -3.80
C ASN A 121 0.62 -15.22 -5.04
N GLU A 122 -0.64 -15.31 -5.41
CA GLU A 122 -1.15 -16.07 -6.55
C GLU A 122 -1.75 -15.13 -7.62
N PHE A 123 -1.27 -13.87 -7.69
CA PHE A 123 -1.76 -12.91 -8.68
C PHE A 123 -1.48 -13.39 -10.11
N SER A 124 -2.41 -13.18 -11.02
CA SER A 124 -2.35 -13.61 -12.42
C SER A 124 -2.78 -12.50 -13.37
N GLY A 125 -2.77 -12.76 -14.67
CA GLY A 125 -3.05 -11.74 -15.69
C GLY A 125 -1.83 -10.87 -15.98
N ASP A 126 -2.03 -9.82 -16.75
CA ASP A 126 -0.93 -9.03 -17.31
C ASP A 126 -0.35 -8.02 -16.32
N PHE A 127 0.80 -7.43 -16.67
CA PHE A 127 1.35 -6.30 -15.94
C PHE A 127 0.30 -5.17 -15.86
N PRO A 128 -0.06 -4.70 -14.65
CA PRO A 128 -1.10 -3.68 -14.48
C PRO A 128 -0.63 -2.34 -15.04
N ALA A 129 -1.13 -1.95 -16.22
CA ALA A 129 -0.75 -0.70 -16.88
C ALA A 129 -0.96 0.55 -15.99
N SER A 130 -1.93 0.48 -15.07
CA SER A 130 -2.20 1.51 -14.06
C SER A 130 -1.02 1.81 -13.14
N VAL A 131 -0.07 0.89 -12.98
CA VAL A 131 1.19 1.15 -12.26
C VAL A 131 1.93 2.35 -12.84
N SER A 132 1.84 2.59 -14.15
CA SER A 132 2.48 3.75 -14.80
C SER A 132 1.93 5.11 -14.34
N SER A 133 0.76 5.15 -13.72
CA SER A 133 0.18 6.37 -13.13
C SER A 133 0.77 6.70 -11.75
N LEU A 134 1.51 5.77 -11.14
CA LEU A 134 2.05 5.90 -9.78
C LEU A 134 3.38 6.66 -9.79
N PHE A 135 3.39 7.89 -10.25
CA PHE A 135 4.61 8.69 -10.47
C PHE A 135 5.48 8.89 -9.20
N ARG A 136 4.93 8.67 -7.99
CA ARG A 136 5.65 8.75 -6.70
C ARG A 136 6.23 7.42 -6.22
N LEU A 137 6.10 6.36 -7.01
CA LEU A 137 6.51 5.02 -6.63
C LEU A 137 8.04 4.91 -6.61
N TYR A 138 8.58 4.45 -5.48
CA TYR A 138 10.00 4.20 -5.27
C TYR A 138 10.33 2.71 -5.34
N ARG A 139 9.42 1.85 -4.89
CA ARG A 139 9.63 0.39 -4.88
C ARG A 139 8.39 -0.34 -5.34
N LEU A 140 8.59 -1.22 -6.31
CA LEU A 140 7.59 -2.15 -6.81
C LEU A 140 8.13 -3.58 -6.68
N ASP A 141 7.40 -4.41 -5.96
CA ASP A 141 7.71 -5.83 -5.82
C ASP A 141 6.49 -6.68 -6.16
N LEU A 142 6.54 -7.31 -7.33
CA LEU A 142 5.54 -8.24 -7.84
C LEU A 142 6.10 -9.68 -7.94
N SER A 143 7.27 -9.93 -7.35
CA SER A 143 7.97 -11.20 -7.46
C SER A 143 7.18 -12.38 -6.90
N TYR A 144 7.48 -13.59 -7.37
CA TYR A 144 6.83 -14.84 -6.91
C TYR A 144 5.31 -14.77 -7.01
N ASN A 145 4.82 -14.55 -8.22
CA ASN A 145 3.40 -14.55 -8.59
C ASN A 145 3.22 -15.33 -9.89
N ASN A 146 2.02 -15.27 -10.45
CA ASN A 146 1.65 -15.92 -11.71
C ASN A 146 1.33 -14.90 -12.83
N LEU A 147 1.93 -13.71 -12.76
CA LEU A 147 1.71 -12.61 -13.71
C LEU A 147 2.35 -12.92 -15.06
N SER A 148 1.75 -12.41 -16.14
CA SER A 148 2.13 -12.68 -17.52
C SER A 148 2.12 -11.39 -18.37
N GLY A 149 2.17 -11.56 -19.69
CA GLY A 149 2.11 -10.45 -20.63
C GLY A 149 3.42 -9.66 -20.68
N GLU A 150 3.39 -8.56 -21.44
CA GLU A 150 4.56 -7.70 -21.60
C GLU A 150 4.67 -6.67 -20.48
N ILE A 151 5.89 -6.24 -20.19
CA ILE A 151 6.13 -5.06 -19.34
C ILE A 151 5.94 -3.83 -20.24
N PRO A 152 4.89 -3.02 -20.04
CA PRO A 152 4.58 -1.94 -20.96
C PRO A 152 5.63 -0.84 -20.86
N ALA A 153 6.01 -0.23 -22.00
CA ALA A 153 6.98 0.87 -22.03
C ALA A 153 6.57 2.09 -21.17
N THR A 154 5.29 2.20 -20.80
CA THR A 154 4.78 3.23 -19.89
C THR A 154 5.38 3.15 -18.49
N VAL A 155 6.00 2.02 -18.08
CA VAL A 155 6.76 1.96 -16.81
C VAL A 155 7.94 2.94 -16.79
N ASN A 156 8.43 3.37 -17.96
CA ASN A 156 9.49 4.38 -18.07
C ASN A 156 9.07 5.75 -17.48
N HIS A 157 7.78 6.01 -17.29
CA HIS A 157 7.29 7.22 -16.61
C HIS A 157 7.56 7.24 -15.10
N LEU A 158 7.95 6.11 -14.51
CA LEU A 158 8.23 5.97 -13.09
C LEU A 158 9.63 6.49 -12.76
N ASN A 159 9.83 7.80 -12.93
CA ASN A 159 11.13 8.46 -12.79
C ASN A 159 11.72 8.36 -11.37
N HIS A 160 10.90 8.08 -10.34
CA HIS A 160 11.37 7.91 -8.97
C HIS A 160 11.60 6.44 -8.56
N LEU A 161 11.37 5.49 -9.48
CA LEU A 161 11.49 4.07 -9.17
C LEU A 161 12.94 3.68 -8.95
N LEU A 162 13.24 3.17 -7.76
CA LEU A 162 14.57 2.71 -7.35
C LEU A 162 14.66 1.18 -7.33
N THR A 163 13.54 0.49 -7.09
CA THR A 163 13.47 -0.97 -6.99
C THR A 163 12.35 -1.53 -7.83
N LEU A 164 12.69 -2.49 -8.69
CA LEU A 164 11.75 -3.27 -9.51
C LEU A 164 12.07 -4.76 -9.37
N ARG A 165 11.21 -5.49 -8.65
CA ARG A 165 11.31 -6.95 -8.44
C ARG A 165 10.15 -7.64 -9.14
N LEU A 166 10.46 -8.43 -10.16
CA LEU A 166 9.51 -9.15 -11.02
C LEU A 166 9.87 -10.64 -11.14
N GLU A 167 10.84 -11.12 -10.37
CA GLU A 167 11.36 -12.48 -10.49
C GLU A 167 10.30 -13.55 -10.21
N ALA A 168 10.49 -14.73 -10.80
CA ALA A 168 9.59 -15.87 -10.66
C ALA A 168 8.14 -15.52 -11.03
N ASN A 169 7.95 -15.06 -12.26
CA ASN A 169 6.67 -14.81 -12.90
C ASN A 169 6.68 -15.43 -14.31
N ARG A 170 5.73 -15.02 -15.17
CA ARG A 170 5.61 -15.45 -16.57
C ARG A 170 5.63 -14.25 -17.53
N PHE A 171 6.23 -13.13 -17.14
CA PHE A 171 6.35 -11.95 -18.00
C PHE A 171 7.11 -12.30 -19.28
N SER A 172 6.64 -11.78 -20.42
CA SER A 172 7.15 -12.07 -21.75
C SER A 172 7.37 -10.78 -22.55
N GLY A 173 7.74 -10.91 -23.82
CA GLY A 173 7.97 -9.77 -24.70
C GLY A 173 9.37 -9.17 -24.55
N SER A 174 9.65 -8.19 -25.42
CA SER A 174 10.96 -7.55 -25.48
C SER A 174 11.16 -6.56 -24.36
N MET A 175 12.30 -6.63 -23.66
CA MET A 175 12.66 -5.62 -22.67
C MET A 175 13.43 -4.43 -23.25
N SER A 176 13.74 -4.43 -24.55
CA SER A 176 14.56 -3.40 -25.21
C SER A 176 14.02 -1.96 -25.10
N GLY A 177 12.70 -1.81 -24.92
CA GLY A 177 12.04 -0.51 -24.76
C GLY A 177 12.10 0.08 -23.35
N LEU A 178 12.67 -0.63 -22.37
CA LEU A 178 12.71 -0.19 -20.97
C LEU A 178 13.97 0.63 -20.70
N THR A 179 13.85 1.75 -19.98
CA THR A 179 14.97 2.63 -19.64
C THR A 179 15.17 2.80 -18.14
N LEU A 180 14.09 3.10 -17.39
CA LEU A 180 14.06 3.28 -15.92
C LEU A 180 15.35 3.90 -15.35
N PRO A 181 15.62 5.19 -15.61
CA PRO A 181 16.95 5.79 -15.49
C PRO A 181 17.52 5.84 -14.06
N ASN A 182 16.66 5.80 -13.03
CA ASN A 182 17.06 5.90 -11.63
C ASN A 182 17.03 4.55 -10.89
N LEU A 183 16.85 3.44 -11.62
CA LEU A 183 16.72 2.13 -11.03
C LEU A 183 18.06 1.68 -10.41
N GLN A 184 18.00 1.22 -9.15
CA GLN A 184 19.17 0.79 -8.38
C GLN A 184 19.11 -0.70 -8.03
N ASP A 185 17.92 -1.29 -8.06
CA ASP A 185 17.68 -2.70 -7.77
C ASP A 185 16.68 -3.27 -8.78
N LEU A 186 17.14 -4.21 -9.59
CA LEU A 186 16.37 -4.90 -10.61
C LEU A 186 16.47 -6.40 -10.37
N ASN A 187 15.34 -7.10 -10.42
CA ASN A 187 15.32 -8.55 -10.55
C ASN A 187 14.21 -9.02 -11.49
N VAL A 188 14.59 -9.68 -12.58
CA VAL A 188 13.65 -10.25 -13.56
C VAL A 188 13.90 -11.75 -13.77
N PHE A 189 14.66 -12.37 -12.86
CA PHE A 189 15.03 -13.77 -12.88
C PHE A 189 13.80 -14.68 -13.06
N ALA A 190 13.95 -15.77 -13.81
CA ALA A 190 12.90 -16.77 -14.01
C ALA A 190 11.58 -16.17 -14.55
N ASN A 191 11.67 -15.63 -15.76
CA ASN A 191 10.53 -15.16 -16.55
C ASN A 191 10.65 -15.71 -17.99
N ARG A 192 9.88 -15.16 -18.92
CA ARG A 192 9.88 -15.50 -20.36
C ARG A 192 10.26 -14.28 -21.21
N LEU A 193 11.04 -13.36 -20.66
CA LEU A 193 11.46 -12.14 -21.33
C LEU A 193 12.40 -12.45 -22.49
N THR A 194 12.33 -11.64 -23.53
CA THR A 194 13.11 -11.80 -24.76
C THR A 194 13.78 -10.48 -25.17
N GLY A 195 14.63 -10.55 -26.19
CA GLY A 195 15.26 -9.38 -26.80
C GLY A 195 16.54 -8.94 -26.09
N GLU A 196 17.10 -7.84 -26.60
CA GLU A 196 18.33 -7.25 -26.06
C GLU A 196 18.06 -6.55 -24.73
N ILE A 197 18.93 -6.80 -23.74
CA ILE A 197 18.92 -6.09 -22.46
C ILE A 197 19.26 -4.61 -22.71
N PRO A 198 18.41 -3.66 -22.28
CA PRO A 198 18.69 -2.23 -22.39
C PRO A 198 20.03 -1.86 -21.79
N LYS A 199 20.73 -0.94 -22.46
CA LYS A 199 22.03 -0.45 -21.97
C LYS A 199 21.96 0.12 -20.55
N SER A 200 20.84 0.74 -20.16
CA SER A 200 20.63 1.23 -18.79
C SER A 200 20.64 0.13 -17.73
N PHE A 201 20.44 -1.13 -18.13
CA PHE A 201 20.42 -2.28 -17.23
C PHE A 201 21.69 -3.12 -17.29
N SER A 202 22.66 -2.74 -18.14
CA SER A 202 23.92 -3.47 -18.31
C SER A 202 24.82 -3.49 -17.07
N THR A 203 24.58 -2.60 -16.11
CA THR A 203 25.31 -2.52 -14.83
C THR A 203 24.81 -3.53 -13.79
N PHE A 204 23.62 -4.11 -13.97
CA PHE A 204 23.10 -5.10 -13.04
C PHE A 204 23.81 -6.46 -13.21
N PRO A 205 23.94 -7.27 -12.15
CA PRO A 205 24.57 -8.59 -12.26
C PRO A 205 23.81 -9.53 -13.19
N ILE A 206 24.53 -10.39 -13.91
CA ILE A 206 23.92 -11.39 -14.82
C ILE A 206 22.85 -12.27 -14.16
N THR A 207 22.98 -12.52 -12.85
CA THR A 207 22.05 -13.36 -12.07
C THR A 207 20.62 -12.82 -12.07
N VAL A 208 20.44 -11.50 -12.19
CA VAL A 208 19.11 -10.88 -12.16
C VAL A 208 18.32 -11.08 -13.47
N PHE A 209 19.00 -11.47 -14.55
CA PHE A 209 18.41 -11.76 -15.86
C PHE A 209 18.32 -13.25 -16.16
N ALA A 210 18.98 -14.08 -15.35
CA ALA A 210 19.07 -15.51 -15.56
C ALA A 210 17.67 -16.18 -15.59
N GLN A 211 17.60 -17.36 -16.21
CA GLN A 211 16.34 -18.07 -16.49
C GLN A 211 15.34 -17.27 -17.32
N ASN A 212 15.82 -16.41 -18.22
CA ASN A 212 15.07 -15.91 -19.37
C ASN A 212 15.82 -16.35 -20.65
N SER A 213 15.32 -17.38 -21.33
CA SER A 213 16.04 -17.99 -22.47
C SER A 213 16.16 -17.10 -23.69
N GLY A 214 15.29 -16.09 -23.83
CA GLY A 214 15.29 -15.17 -24.96
C GLY A 214 16.07 -13.88 -24.73
N LEU A 215 16.65 -13.66 -23.54
CA LEU A 215 17.44 -12.47 -23.26
C LEU A 215 18.87 -12.61 -23.79
N CYS A 216 19.38 -11.51 -24.33
CA CYS A 216 20.75 -11.40 -24.82
C CYS A 216 21.27 -9.96 -24.69
N GLY A 217 22.56 -9.76 -24.96
CA GLY A 217 23.22 -8.46 -24.75
C GLY A 217 23.78 -8.32 -23.33
N SER A 218 24.62 -7.31 -23.11
CA SER A 218 25.30 -7.09 -21.82
C SER A 218 24.30 -6.94 -20.67
N PRO A 219 24.47 -7.62 -19.52
CA PRO A 219 25.66 -8.35 -19.05
C PRO A 219 25.73 -9.83 -19.47
N MET A 220 24.81 -10.31 -20.30
CA MET A 220 24.77 -11.68 -20.81
C MET A 220 25.60 -11.80 -22.11
N GLN A 221 25.48 -12.95 -22.79
CA GLN A 221 26.10 -13.16 -24.10
C GLN A 221 25.48 -12.24 -25.15
N SER A 222 26.30 -11.77 -26.10
CA SER A 222 25.86 -10.97 -27.24
C SER A 222 24.70 -11.64 -27.98
N CYS A 223 23.74 -10.83 -28.42
CA CYS A 223 22.64 -11.29 -29.25
C CYS A 223 23.18 -11.95 -30.52
N LYS A 224 22.75 -13.18 -30.80
CA LYS A 224 23.04 -13.84 -32.08
C LYS A 224 22.23 -13.10 -33.13
N GLY A 225 22.92 -12.37 -34.01
CA GLY A 225 22.27 -11.66 -35.10
C GLY A 225 21.47 -12.61 -35.99
N THR A 226 20.29 -12.17 -36.38
CA THR A 226 19.80 -12.43 -37.74
C THR A 226 20.91 -12.12 -38.75
N PRO A 227 20.95 -12.79 -39.92
CA PRO A 227 22.08 -12.73 -40.85
C PRO A 227 22.55 -11.30 -41.08
N ASN A 228 23.86 -11.12 -41.06
CA ASN A 228 24.53 -9.88 -41.43
C ASN A 228 23.80 -9.23 -42.61
N ASP A 229 23.44 -7.97 -42.42
CA ASP A 229 23.08 -7.06 -43.51
C ASP A 229 24.09 -7.23 -44.67
N PRO A 230 23.67 -7.69 -45.86
CA PRO A 230 24.56 -7.95 -46.98
C PRO A 230 25.20 -6.68 -47.57
N THR A 231 24.92 -5.49 -47.02
CA THR A 231 25.51 -4.24 -47.49
C THR A 231 26.84 -3.85 -46.83
N ARG A 232 27.37 -4.66 -45.89
CA ARG A 232 28.67 -4.39 -45.26
C ARG A 232 29.78 -5.31 -45.82
N PRO A 233 30.80 -4.80 -46.54
CA PRO A 233 31.91 -5.61 -47.02
C PRO A 233 32.98 -5.81 -45.93
N GLY A 234 33.47 -7.05 -45.83
CA GLY A 234 34.73 -7.45 -45.18
C GLY A 234 34.53 -8.26 -43.88
N SER A 235 35.20 -9.39 -43.64
CA SER A 235 36.31 -10.09 -44.33
C SER A 235 36.48 -11.45 -43.65
N ASP A 236 36.57 -12.54 -44.44
CA ASP A 236 37.20 -13.85 -44.16
C ASP A 236 36.88 -14.59 -42.83
N GLY A 237 36.53 -15.87 -42.80
CA GLY A 237 36.61 -16.90 -43.83
C GLY A 237 35.90 -18.17 -43.38
N ALA A 238 35.61 -19.01 -44.37
CA ALA A 238 35.01 -20.31 -44.23
C ALA A 238 35.94 -21.30 -43.53
N ILE A 239 35.39 -22.13 -42.66
CA ILE A 239 35.77 -23.55 -42.64
C ILE A 239 34.52 -24.40 -42.40
N THR A 240 34.31 -25.27 -43.36
CA THR A 240 33.27 -26.29 -43.43
C THR A 240 33.65 -27.53 -42.62
N SER A 241 32.63 -28.37 -42.41
CA SER A 241 32.66 -29.83 -42.19
C SER A 241 32.44 -30.32 -40.74
N PRO A 242 31.95 -31.57 -40.54
CA PRO A 242 30.70 -32.12 -41.06
C PRO A 242 29.89 -32.89 -39.97
N VAL A 243 28.78 -33.49 -40.41
CA VAL A 243 27.73 -34.18 -39.65
C VAL A 243 28.00 -35.70 -39.52
N MET A 244 27.55 -36.29 -38.39
CA MET A 244 27.15 -37.70 -38.07
C MET A 244 28.11 -38.57 -37.23
N PRO A 245 27.63 -39.64 -36.53
CA PRO A 245 26.38 -39.82 -35.77
C PRO A 245 26.59 -40.51 -34.37
N ALA A 246 25.46 -40.84 -33.72
CA ALA A 246 25.25 -41.32 -32.35
C ALA A 246 26.01 -42.57 -31.86
N ALA A 247 26.35 -42.57 -30.56
CA ALA A 247 26.30 -43.74 -29.67
C ALA A 247 26.35 -43.31 -28.18
N ASN A 248 25.33 -43.72 -27.41
CA ASN A 248 25.36 -43.98 -25.96
C ASN A 248 25.40 -45.53 -25.82
N PRO A 249 25.74 -46.22 -24.70
CA PRO A 249 25.61 -45.81 -23.28
C PRO A 249 26.87 -46.17 -22.42
N THR A 250 27.04 -45.72 -21.18
CA THR A 250 26.59 -46.40 -19.94
C THR A 250 27.18 -45.70 -18.69
N VAL A 251 26.35 -45.59 -17.62
CA VAL A 251 26.56 -45.82 -16.16
C VAL A 251 27.91 -45.36 -15.55
N VAL A 252 28.02 -44.59 -14.45
CA VAL A 252 27.89 -45.01 -13.04
C VAL A 252 27.95 -43.79 -12.08
N ALA A 253 26.95 -43.75 -11.19
CA ALA A 253 26.89 -43.46 -9.75
C ALA A 253 27.51 -42.24 -9.01
N SER A 254 26.66 -41.74 -8.11
CA SER A 254 26.82 -41.50 -6.66
C SER A 254 27.50 -40.23 -6.10
N SER A 255 26.65 -39.49 -5.38
CA SER A 255 26.81 -38.44 -4.33
C SER A 255 27.78 -38.80 -3.17
N PRO A 256 27.86 -38.09 -2.00
CA PRO A 256 27.30 -36.79 -1.54
C PRO A 256 28.29 -35.93 -0.66
N SER A 257 27.74 -34.95 0.09
CA SER A 257 28.25 -34.30 1.35
C SER A 257 28.90 -32.91 1.15
N SER A 258 28.76 -31.87 1.98
CA SER A 258 28.34 -31.75 3.39
C SER A 258 28.01 -30.28 3.77
N LEU A 259 27.12 -30.11 4.73
CA LEU A 259 26.93 -28.92 5.59
C LEU A 259 28.20 -28.59 6.41
N PRO A 260 28.33 -27.34 6.89
CA PRO A 260 28.17 -27.07 8.34
C PRO A 260 27.27 -25.82 8.56
N GLY A 261 26.62 -25.55 9.70
CA GLY A 261 26.92 -25.90 11.08
C GLY A 261 26.81 -24.59 11.90
N ASN A 262 25.84 -24.53 12.80
CA ASN A 262 25.44 -23.38 13.62
C ASN A 262 26.58 -22.74 14.41
N SER A 263 26.50 -21.42 14.63
CA SER A 263 27.02 -20.80 15.84
C SER A 263 26.00 -19.80 16.41
N ALA A 264 25.73 -19.99 17.70
CA ALA A 264 24.91 -19.14 18.55
C ALA A 264 25.80 -18.20 19.38
N LEU A 265 25.14 -17.29 20.12
CA LEU A 265 25.63 -16.32 21.11
C LEU A 265 26.07 -14.97 20.49
N ASN A 266 25.67 -13.79 20.97
CA ASN A 266 25.27 -13.42 22.33
C ASN A 266 24.42 -12.13 22.39
N LYS A 267 23.60 -12.03 23.45
CA LYS A 267 22.85 -10.85 23.90
C LYS A 267 23.78 -9.80 24.52
N SER A 268 23.46 -8.52 24.30
CA SER A 268 23.51 -7.38 25.25
C SER A 268 23.04 -6.15 24.45
N GLY A 269 22.15 -5.25 24.85
CA GLY A 269 21.63 -4.84 26.14
C GLY A 269 21.54 -3.30 26.13
N ASN A 270 20.36 -2.72 25.87
CA ASN A 270 19.87 -1.50 26.53
C ASN A 270 18.50 -1.04 25.98
N PRO A 271 17.49 -0.79 26.83
CA PRO A 271 16.25 -0.13 26.44
C PRO A 271 16.35 1.38 26.70
N HIS A 272 16.25 2.18 25.64
CA HIS A 272 15.97 3.61 25.79
C HIS A 272 14.50 3.79 26.19
N ARG A 273 14.29 4.22 27.43
CA ARG A 273 13.03 4.75 27.93
C ARG A 273 12.61 5.96 27.09
N SER A 274 11.54 5.82 26.30
CA SER A 274 10.71 6.95 25.87
C SER A 274 9.38 6.83 26.59
N GLY A 275 9.26 7.58 27.68
CA GLY A 275 8.03 7.67 28.47
C GLY A 275 6.97 8.43 27.70
N SER A 276 6.17 7.72 26.91
CA SER A 276 4.85 8.22 26.54
C SER A 276 3.99 8.12 27.80
N ALA A 277 3.68 9.28 28.39
CA ALA A 277 2.75 9.39 29.50
C ALA A 277 1.39 8.87 29.03
N LYS A 278 1.10 7.59 29.32
CA LYS A 278 -0.22 7.00 29.16
C LYS A 278 -1.09 7.60 30.26
N MET A 279 -1.94 8.54 29.88
CA MET A 279 -2.96 9.10 30.77
C MET A 279 -3.79 7.94 31.32
N SER A 280 -3.90 7.83 32.65
CA SER A 280 -4.70 6.77 33.25
C SER A 280 -6.17 6.95 32.86
N LEU A 281 -6.90 5.84 32.75
CA LEU A 281 -8.33 5.88 32.47
C LEU A 281 -9.09 6.76 33.47
N GLU A 282 -8.63 6.80 34.72
CA GLU A 282 -9.16 7.67 35.77
C GLU A 282 -8.93 9.15 35.47
N ALA A 283 -7.76 9.53 34.96
CA ALA A 283 -7.48 10.91 34.55
C ALA A 283 -8.34 11.32 33.36
N LEU A 284 -8.61 10.41 32.41
CA LEU A 284 -9.50 10.68 31.28
C LEU A 284 -10.96 10.87 31.73
N ILE A 285 -11.46 10.03 32.64
CA ILE A 285 -12.80 10.16 33.21
C ILE A 285 -12.92 11.48 34.00
N ALA A 286 -11.91 11.85 34.78
CA ALA A 286 -11.89 13.10 35.53
C ALA A 286 -11.93 14.34 34.63
N ILE A 287 -11.22 14.32 33.49
CA ILE A 287 -11.25 15.40 32.50
C ILE A 287 -12.65 15.50 31.89
N ILE A 288 -13.26 14.38 31.48
CA ILE A 288 -14.59 14.36 30.87
C ILE A 288 -15.66 14.87 31.86
N LEU A 289 -15.59 14.44 33.12
CA LEU A 289 -16.52 14.92 34.16
C LEU A 289 -16.30 16.41 34.49
N GLY A 290 -15.05 16.86 34.48
CA GLY A 290 -14.70 18.27 34.67
C GLY A 290 -15.29 19.15 33.56
N ASP A 291 -15.08 18.77 32.31
CA ASP A 291 -15.60 19.50 31.15
C ASP A 291 -17.13 19.50 31.12
N ALA A 292 -17.77 18.38 31.47
CA ALA A 292 -19.22 18.30 31.60
C ALA A 292 -19.76 19.26 32.69
N LEU A 293 -19.09 19.34 33.84
CA LEU A 293 -19.49 20.24 34.92
C LEU A 293 -19.33 21.72 34.51
N VAL A 294 -18.23 22.07 33.85
CA VAL A 294 -18.00 23.44 33.33
C VAL A 294 -19.08 23.82 32.31
N LEU A 295 -19.43 22.92 31.40
CA LEU A 295 -20.48 23.17 30.41
C LEU A 295 -21.86 23.34 31.05
N VAL A 296 -22.18 22.57 32.10
CA VAL A 296 -23.42 22.74 32.87
C VAL A 296 -23.45 24.10 33.56
N LEU A 297 -22.35 24.49 34.21
CA LEU A 297 -22.26 25.79 34.91
C LEU A 297 -22.39 26.96 33.93
N VAL A 298 -21.68 26.92 32.80
CA VAL A 298 -21.76 27.97 31.76
C VAL A 298 -23.17 28.05 31.19
N SER A 299 -23.81 26.91 30.92
CA SER A 299 -25.19 26.87 30.42
C SER A 299 -26.18 27.48 31.42
N LEU A 300 -26.02 27.19 32.72
CA LEU A 300 -26.87 27.71 33.78
C LEU A 300 -26.69 29.22 33.95
N LEU A 301 -25.45 29.71 33.85
CA LEU A 301 -25.13 31.13 33.90
C LEU A 301 -25.71 31.90 32.71
N LEU A 302 -25.63 31.32 31.51
CA LEU A 302 -26.26 31.87 30.31
C LEU A 302 -27.78 31.91 30.42
N LEU A 303 -28.42 30.87 30.99
CA LEU A 303 -29.86 30.86 31.23
C LEU A 303 -30.28 31.94 32.24
N LEU A 304 -29.50 32.15 33.30
CA LEU A 304 -29.75 33.23 34.28
C LEU A 304 -29.62 34.61 33.64
N LEU A 305 -28.58 34.83 32.82
CA LEU A 305 -28.40 36.08 32.07
C LEU A 305 -29.56 36.33 31.10
N LEU A 306 -30.03 35.29 30.41
CA LEU A 306 -31.16 35.39 29.49
C LEU A 306 -32.46 35.70 30.23
N ALA A 307 -32.67 35.09 31.40
CA ALA A 307 -33.83 35.36 32.24
C ALA A 307 -33.84 36.82 32.74
N GLU A 308 -32.69 37.34 33.17
CA GLU A 308 -32.57 38.73 33.61
C GLU A 308 -32.77 39.71 32.45
N PHE A 309 -32.22 39.41 31.27
CA PHE A 309 -32.45 40.22 30.06
C PHE A 309 -33.93 40.29 29.68
N GLN A 310 -34.65 39.17 29.74
CA GLN A 310 -36.10 39.14 29.51
C GLN A 310 -36.87 39.93 30.58
N ARG A 311 -36.42 39.88 31.85
CA ARG A 311 -37.01 40.63 32.95
C ARG A 311 -36.85 42.14 32.78
N GLN A 312 -35.68 42.60 32.34
CA GLN A 312 -35.41 44.01 32.03
C GLN A 312 -36.25 44.50 30.84
N ASN A 313 -36.43 43.67 29.81
CA ASN A 313 -37.30 44.00 28.67
C ASN A 313 -38.77 44.11 29.08
N ALA A 314 -39.26 43.20 29.93
CA ALA A 314 -40.62 43.25 30.46
C ALA A 314 -40.85 44.47 31.38
N ALA A 315 -39.86 44.85 32.18
CA ALA A 315 -39.93 46.06 33.03
C ALA A 315 -39.86 47.36 32.20
N GLY A 316 -39.12 47.36 31.09
CA GLY A 316 -39.07 48.50 30.15
C GLY A 316 -40.39 48.77 29.44
N GLN A 317 -41.18 47.73 29.14
CA GLN A 317 -42.49 47.86 28.53
C GLN A 317 -43.55 48.43 29.49
N GLY A 318 -43.52 48.08 30.77
CA GLY A 318 -44.45 48.65 31.78
C GLY A 318 -44.25 50.13 32.07
N ARG A 319 -43.03 50.67 31.87
CA ARG A 319 -42.72 52.08 32.12
C ARG A 319 -43.16 53.01 30.97
N LEU A 320 -43.32 52.48 29.76
CA LEU A 320 -43.85 53.21 28.59
C LEU A 320 -45.39 53.33 28.61
N GLU A 321 -46.09 52.38 29.23
CA GLU A 321 -47.54 52.46 29.41
C GLU A 321 -47.94 53.41 30.56
N ALA A 322 -47.11 53.55 31.60
CA ALA A 322 -47.36 54.47 32.71
C ALA A 322 -47.11 55.96 32.39
N SER A 323 -46.43 56.26 31.27
CA SER A 323 -46.18 57.65 30.81
C SER A 323 -47.24 58.16 29.81
N ARG A 324 -48.28 57.35 29.53
CA ARG A 324 -49.33 57.66 28.54
C ARG A 324 -50.70 57.97 29.14
N ASN A 325 -50.78 58.07 30.47
CA ASN A 325 -51.96 58.56 31.20
C ASN A 325 -51.65 59.88 31.90
#